data_AF-A0A8J2ZID5-F1
#
_entry.id   AF-A0A8J2ZID5-F1
#
_cell.length_a   1.000
_cell.length_b   1.000
_cell.length_c   1.000
_cell.angle_alpha   90.00
_cell.angle_beta   90.00
_cell.angle_gamma   90.00
#
_symmetry.space_group_name_H-M   'P 1'
#
loop_
_entity.id
_entity.type
_entity.pdbx_description
1 polymer ?
#
loop_
_entity_poly.entity_id
_entity_poly.type
_entity_poly.pdbx_seq_one_letter_code
_entity_poly.pdbx_strand_id
1 'polypeptide(L)'
;MTDPSQDTPTTHAAESAAREMHDDLRTKARNTADEVKQRASGFEEEQRGHMADEVSDVSNALRKAAEEMRSGSPQERTMSQIASTLADASDSIRDKDLGEMAGGLSDFARRNPLAYLGGAAVLGFAASRFAKAGTSGSTSTASQPAARPATAAPARPADFPTQSASTPAAATPATPAYHRQEPEDF
;
A
#
# COMPACT_ATOMS: atom_id res chain seq x y z
N MET A 1 25.38 54.07 -17.51
CA MET A 1 24.56 53.33 -18.49
C MET A 1 24.98 51.87 -18.34
N THR A 2 24.20 51.07 -17.62
CA THR A 2 24.56 49.68 -17.26
C THR A 2 24.03 48.74 -18.33
N ASP A 3 24.88 47.82 -18.80
CA ASP A 3 24.61 46.87 -19.89
C ASP A 3 24.03 45.55 -19.33
N PRO A 4 22.93 45.00 -19.88
CA PRO A 4 22.24 43.81 -19.35
C PRO A 4 22.57 42.51 -20.12
N SER A 5 23.85 42.12 -20.25
CA SER A 5 24.25 41.00 -21.13
C SER A 5 25.09 39.89 -20.48
N GLN A 6 24.76 39.42 -19.27
CA GLN A 6 25.36 38.20 -18.70
C GLN A 6 24.30 37.38 -17.95
N ASP A 7 23.91 36.23 -18.52
CA ASP A 7 23.50 34.99 -17.81
C ASP A 7 22.74 34.05 -18.77
N THR A 8 23.44 33.14 -19.46
CA THR A 8 22.81 31.99 -20.18
C THR A 8 23.66 30.74 -20.45
N PRO A 9 24.86 30.49 -19.87
CA PRO A 9 25.58 29.24 -20.15
C PRO A 9 24.97 28.00 -19.46
N THR A 10 24.28 28.16 -18.32
CA THR A 10 23.73 27.05 -17.53
C THR A 10 22.42 26.49 -18.09
N THR A 11 21.60 27.35 -18.70
CA THR A 11 20.29 26.95 -19.27
C THR A 11 20.47 26.00 -20.46
N HIS A 12 21.43 26.27 -21.36
CA HIS A 12 21.67 25.41 -22.52
C HIS A 12 22.23 24.03 -22.16
N ALA A 13 23.08 23.95 -21.13
CA ALA A 13 23.59 22.68 -20.62
C ALA A 13 22.49 21.85 -19.93
N ALA A 14 21.67 22.49 -19.11
CA ALA A 14 20.54 21.84 -18.44
C ALA A 14 19.47 21.35 -19.44
N GLU A 15 19.18 22.14 -20.47
CA GLU A 15 18.23 21.77 -21.51
C GLU A 15 18.74 20.62 -22.39
N SER A 16 20.03 20.62 -22.71
CA SER A 16 20.65 19.53 -23.48
C SER A 16 20.63 18.21 -22.68
N ALA A 17 21.00 18.26 -21.40
CA ALA A 17 20.92 17.12 -20.51
C ALA A 17 19.47 16.63 -20.34
N ALA A 18 18.50 17.54 -20.22
CA ALA A 18 17.09 17.20 -20.13
C ALA A 18 16.55 16.52 -21.39
N ARG A 19 16.97 16.99 -22.58
CA ARG A 19 16.56 16.39 -23.87
C ARG A 19 17.14 14.98 -24.06
N GLU A 20 18.42 14.80 -23.74
CA GLU A 20 19.08 13.49 -23.83
C GLU A 20 18.43 12.47 -22.89
N MET A 21 18.23 12.85 -21.62
CA MET A 21 17.51 12.01 -20.66
C MET A 21 16.07 11.72 -21.10
N HIS A 22 15.38 12.69 -21.71
CA HIS A 22 14.01 12.52 -22.19
C HIS A 22 13.94 11.50 -23.34
N ASP A 23 14.86 11.53 -24.29
CA ASP A 23 14.83 10.65 -25.45
C ASP A 23 15.19 9.19 -25.09
N ASP A 24 16.16 9.01 -24.21
CA ASP A 24 16.49 7.69 -23.64
C ASP A 24 15.32 7.12 -22.83
N LEU A 25 14.74 7.94 -21.96
CA LEU A 25 13.61 7.53 -21.13
C LEU A 25 12.39 7.21 -21.98
N ARG A 26 12.12 7.98 -23.03
CA ARG A 26 11.02 7.74 -23.97
C ARG A 26 11.20 6.44 -24.73
N THR A 27 12.42 6.14 -25.18
CA THR A 27 12.72 4.89 -25.90
C THR A 27 12.56 3.69 -24.98
N LYS A 28 13.11 3.77 -23.77
CA LYS A 28 12.97 2.69 -22.77
C LYS A 28 11.52 2.48 -22.34
N ALA A 29 10.78 3.57 -22.12
CA ALA A 29 9.37 3.50 -21.74
C ALA A 29 8.50 2.83 -22.82
N ARG A 30 8.75 3.12 -24.10
CA ARG A 30 8.05 2.45 -25.22
C ARG A 30 8.31 0.96 -25.24
N ASN A 31 9.58 0.55 -25.17
CA ASN A 31 9.94 -0.87 -25.17
C ASN A 31 9.30 -1.62 -23.99
N THR A 32 9.34 -1.05 -22.79
CA THR A 32 8.67 -1.62 -21.61
C THR A 32 7.15 -1.66 -21.78
N ALA A 33 6.54 -0.62 -22.34
CA ALA A 33 5.09 -0.57 -22.57
C ALA A 33 4.64 -1.65 -23.57
N ASP A 34 5.39 -1.88 -24.64
CA ASP A 34 5.10 -2.93 -25.63
C ASP A 34 5.20 -4.32 -25.01
N GLU A 35 6.22 -4.54 -24.17
CA GLU A 35 6.42 -5.79 -23.43
C GLU A 35 5.27 -6.07 -22.44
N VAL A 36 4.83 -5.05 -21.72
CA VAL A 36 3.67 -5.12 -20.82
C VAL A 36 2.39 -5.41 -21.62
N LYS A 37 2.18 -4.73 -22.75
CA LYS A 37 1.02 -4.94 -23.62
C LYS A 37 0.94 -6.38 -24.13
N GLN A 38 2.07 -6.94 -24.56
CA GLN A 38 2.13 -8.32 -25.03
C GLN A 38 1.82 -9.33 -23.91
N ARG A 39 2.34 -9.10 -22.70
CA ARG A 39 2.00 -9.95 -21.53
C ARG A 39 0.54 -9.80 -21.11
N ALA A 40 0.01 -8.58 -21.09
CA ALA A 40 -1.37 -8.30 -20.72
C ALA A 40 -2.38 -8.90 -21.72
N SER A 41 -2.02 -9.00 -23.00
CA SER A 41 -2.88 -9.68 -24.00
C SER A 41 -3.05 -11.18 -23.72
N GLY A 42 -2.11 -11.81 -23.00
CA GLY A 42 -2.19 -13.21 -22.56
C GLY A 42 -2.92 -13.42 -21.23
N PHE A 43 -3.44 -12.36 -20.59
CA PHE A 43 -4.16 -12.47 -19.33
C PHE A 43 -5.53 -13.14 -19.57
N GLU A 44 -5.80 -14.25 -18.89
CA GLU A 44 -6.98 -15.10 -19.10
C GLU A 44 -8.23 -14.54 -18.40
N GLU A 45 -9.41 -14.95 -18.84
CA GLU A 45 -10.70 -14.50 -18.27
C GLU A 45 -10.86 -14.88 -16.79
N GLU A 46 -10.34 -16.04 -16.39
CA GLU A 46 -10.38 -16.53 -15.00
C GLU A 46 -9.52 -15.66 -14.07
N GLN A 47 -8.30 -15.28 -14.50
CA GLN A 47 -7.43 -14.38 -13.75
C GLN A 47 -8.03 -12.96 -13.65
N ARG A 48 -8.79 -12.51 -14.67
CA ARG A 48 -9.53 -11.24 -14.60
C ARG A 48 -10.68 -11.30 -13.61
N GLY A 49 -11.43 -12.40 -13.60
CA GLY A 49 -12.55 -12.61 -12.68
C GLY A 49 -12.11 -12.47 -11.23
N HIS A 50 -11.06 -13.20 -10.84
CA HIS A 50 -10.49 -13.12 -9.49
C HIS A 50 -10.03 -11.72 -9.09
N MET A 51 -9.36 -11.00 -9.99
CA MET A 51 -8.92 -9.63 -9.72
C MET A 51 -10.11 -8.67 -9.56
N ALA A 52 -11.15 -8.82 -10.39
CA ALA A 52 -12.34 -7.98 -10.33
C ALA A 52 -13.15 -8.22 -9.04
N ASP A 53 -13.19 -9.46 -8.56
CA ASP A 53 -13.83 -9.81 -7.29
C ASP A 53 -13.09 -9.17 -6.10
N GLU A 54 -11.75 -9.24 -6.06
CA GLU A 54 -10.96 -8.58 -5.01
C GLU A 54 -11.16 -7.05 -5.02
N VAL A 55 -11.19 -6.42 -6.20
CA VAL A 55 -11.46 -4.98 -6.33
C VAL A 55 -12.89 -4.64 -5.89
N SER A 56 -13.87 -5.48 -6.21
CA SER A 56 -15.25 -5.32 -5.77
C SER A 56 -15.37 -5.39 -4.25
N ASP A 57 -14.71 -6.35 -3.61
CA ASP A 57 -14.69 -6.50 -2.15
C ASP A 57 -14.10 -5.27 -1.44
N VAL A 58 -12.99 -4.74 -1.95
CA VAL A 58 -12.39 -3.50 -1.44
C VAL A 58 -13.35 -2.31 -1.61
N SER A 59 -13.96 -2.20 -2.79
CA SER A 59 -14.92 -1.13 -3.09
C SER A 59 -16.14 -1.19 -2.17
N ASN A 60 -16.67 -2.38 -1.93
CA ASN A 60 -17.78 -2.63 -1.01
C ASN A 60 -17.41 -2.26 0.43
N ALA A 61 -16.20 -2.59 0.88
CA ALA A 61 -15.72 -2.20 2.20
C ALA A 61 -15.60 -0.67 2.35
N LEU A 62 -15.04 0.00 1.34
CA LEU A 62 -14.93 1.47 1.30
C LEU A 62 -16.29 2.16 1.25
N ARG A 63 -17.24 1.62 0.48
CA ARG A 63 -18.60 2.14 0.38
C ARG A 63 -19.32 2.06 1.73
N LYS A 64 -19.24 0.91 2.42
CA LYS A 64 -19.78 0.75 3.78
C LYS A 64 -19.16 1.74 4.75
N ALA A 65 -17.84 1.94 4.71
CA ALA A 65 -17.16 2.92 5.55
C ALA A 65 -17.58 4.37 5.24
N ALA A 66 -17.91 4.68 3.98
CA ALA A 66 -18.42 5.98 3.57
C ALA A 66 -19.88 6.22 4.01
N GLU A 67 -20.71 5.18 4.01
CA GLU A 67 -22.11 5.24 4.48
C GLU A 67 -22.22 5.46 5.99
N GLU A 68 -21.22 5.02 6.75
CA GLU A 68 -21.06 5.34 8.18
C GLU A 68 -20.63 6.81 8.41
N MET A 69 -20.27 7.55 7.35
CA MET A 69 -19.92 8.96 7.43
C MET A 69 -21.19 9.84 7.41
N ARG A 70 -21.12 11.04 7.99
CA ARG A 70 -22.27 11.96 8.06
C ARG A 70 -22.79 12.28 6.64
N SER A 71 -24.00 11.77 6.35
CA SER A 71 -24.71 12.06 5.09
C SER A 71 -24.98 13.56 4.93
N GLY A 72 -24.79 14.07 3.70
CA GLY A 72 -24.90 15.46 3.30
C GLY A 72 -23.61 16.29 3.41
N SER A 73 -22.50 15.72 3.89
CA SER A 73 -21.24 16.45 4.04
C SER A 73 -20.52 16.68 2.70
N PRO A 74 -19.70 17.75 2.55
CA PRO A 74 -18.82 17.92 1.38
C PRO A 74 -17.92 16.70 1.11
N GLN A 75 -17.58 15.97 2.16
CA GLN A 75 -16.81 14.73 2.12
C GLN A 75 -17.61 13.58 1.47
N GLU A 76 -18.91 13.44 1.79
CA GLU A 76 -19.79 12.44 1.16
C GLU A 76 -19.87 12.66 -0.36
N ARG A 77 -20.03 13.90 -0.83
CA ARG A 77 -20.07 14.19 -2.27
C ARG A 77 -18.78 13.81 -2.98
N THR A 78 -17.64 14.16 -2.37
CA THR A 78 -16.32 13.81 -2.87
C THR A 78 -16.15 12.28 -2.92
N MET A 79 -16.54 11.59 -1.85
CA MET A 79 -16.46 10.13 -1.74
C MET A 79 -17.40 9.44 -2.74
N SER A 80 -18.60 9.97 -2.98
CA SER A 80 -19.53 9.46 -3.98
C SER A 80 -18.98 9.59 -5.40
N GLN A 81 -18.30 10.69 -5.71
CA GLN A 81 -17.65 10.89 -7.01
C GLN A 81 -16.44 9.95 -7.19
N ILE A 82 -15.71 9.68 -6.13
CA ILE A 82 -14.63 8.67 -6.14
C ILE A 82 -15.22 7.28 -6.36
N ALA A 83 -16.32 6.93 -5.66
CA ALA A 83 -16.97 5.64 -5.78
C ALA A 83 -17.54 5.40 -7.19
N SER A 84 -18.16 6.40 -7.82
CA SER A 84 -18.64 6.26 -9.21
C SER A 84 -17.49 6.04 -10.19
N THR A 85 -16.40 6.80 -10.03
CA THR A 85 -15.18 6.64 -10.85
C THR A 85 -14.58 5.23 -10.69
N LEU A 86 -14.65 4.65 -9.48
CA LEU A 86 -14.15 3.31 -9.20
C LEU A 86 -15.05 2.21 -9.78
N ALA A 87 -16.36 2.42 -9.79
CA ALA A 87 -17.31 1.53 -10.45
C ALA A 87 -17.09 1.50 -11.97
N ASP A 88 -16.99 2.69 -12.59
CA ASP A 88 -16.72 2.81 -14.03
C ASP A 88 -15.40 2.14 -14.42
N ALA A 89 -14.36 2.30 -13.60
CA ALA A 89 -13.08 1.63 -13.79
C ALA A 89 -13.19 0.09 -13.69
N SER A 90 -14.02 -0.42 -12.78
CA SER A 90 -14.24 -1.86 -12.59
C SER A 90 -14.97 -2.48 -13.78
N ASP A 91 -15.99 -1.81 -14.32
CA ASP A 91 -16.71 -2.25 -15.50
C ASP A 91 -15.80 -2.24 -16.74
N SER A 92 -14.93 -1.23 -16.85
CA SER A 92 -13.96 -1.12 -17.95
C SER A 92 -12.90 -2.23 -17.92
N ILE A 93 -12.50 -2.69 -16.73
CA ILE A 93 -11.61 -3.84 -16.55
C ILE A 93 -12.30 -5.14 -17.02
N ARG A 94 -13.62 -5.24 -16.80
CA ARG A 94 -14.43 -6.40 -17.19
C ARG A 94 -14.66 -6.48 -18.69
N ASP A 95 -14.96 -5.34 -19.33
CA ASP A 95 -15.30 -5.26 -20.75
C ASP A 95 -14.09 -5.14 -21.69
N LYS A 96 -12.86 -5.18 -21.15
CA LYS A 96 -11.59 -5.22 -21.90
C LYS A 96 -11.33 -4.00 -22.78
N ASP A 97 -11.88 -2.84 -22.44
CA ASP A 97 -11.62 -1.60 -23.19
C ASP A 97 -10.37 -0.85 -22.70
N LEU A 98 -9.23 -1.54 -22.73
CA LEU A 98 -7.94 -0.97 -22.33
C LEU A 98 -7.49 0.14 -23.28
N GLY A 99 -7.97 0.13 -24.53
CA GLY A 99 -7.68 1.16 -25.53
C GLY A 99 -8.34 2.48 -25.19
N GLU A 100 -9.63 2.46 -24.85
CA GLU A 100 -10.37 3.64 -24.43
C GLU A 100 -9.86 4.18 -23.08
N MET A 101 -9.57 3.29 -22.12
CA MET A 101 -8.96 3.65 -20.84
C MET A 101 -7.60 4.36 -21.00
N ALA A 102 -6.74 3.86 -21.88
CA ALA A 102 -5.45 4.48 -22.17
C ALA A 102 -5.62 5.87 -22.80
N GLY A 103 -6.62 6.03 -23.68
CA GLY A 103 -6.99 7.32 -24.25
C GLY A 103 -7.41 8.32 -23.18
N GLY A 104 -8.35 7.93 -22.31
CA GLY A 104 -8.85 8.77 -21.21
C GLY A 104 -7.75 9.16 -20.21
N LEU A 105 -6.85 8.22 -19.88
CA LEU A 105 -5.70 8.50 -19.01
C LEU A 105 -4.72 9.48 -19.66
N SER A 106 -4.49 9.40 -20.98
CA SER A 106 -3.62 10.34 -21.71
C SER A 106 -4.18 11.76 -21.67
N ASP A 107 -5.49 11.92 -21.88
CA ASP A 107 -6.14 13.21 -21.81
C ASP A 107 -6.13 13.79 -20.39
N PHE A 108 -6.34 12.96 -19.38
CA PHE A 108 -6.21 13.37 -17.97
C PHE A 108 -4.78 13.83 -17.65
N ALA A 109 -3.77 13.08 -18.06
CA ALA A 109 -2.37 13.41 -17.83
C ALA A 109 -1.98 14.75 -18.46
N ARG A 110 -2.50 15.06 -19.65
CA ARG A 110 -2.30 16.35 -20.33
C ARG A 110 -2.99 17.51 -19.62
N ARG A 111 -4.19 17.28 -19.05
CA ARG A 111 -4.96 18.31 -18.34
C ARG A 111 -4.43 18.59 -16.93
N ASN A 112 -3.90 17.57 -16.26
CA ASN A 112 -3.44 17.64 -14.87
C ASN A 112 -2.03 17.04 -14.69
N PRO A 113 -0.98 17.66 -15.23
CA PRO A 113 0.38 17.10 -15.22
C PRO A 113 0.93 16.86 -13.80
N LEU A 114 0.61 17.73 -12.84
CA LEU A 114 1.04 17.56 -11.45
C LEU A 114 0.39 16.36 -10.77
N ALA A 115 -0.90 16.13 -11.00
CA ALA A 115 -1.61 14.98 -10.45
C ALA A 115 -1.08 13.67 -11.03
N TYR A 116 -0.81 13.64 -12.34
CA TYR A 116 -0.23 12.49 -13.00
C TYR A 116 1.18 12.16 -12.48
N LEU A 117 2.07 13.15 -12.41
CA LEU A 117 3.43 12.96 -11.90
C LEU A 117 3.44 12.57 -10.41
N GLY A 118 2.59 13.21 -9.59
CA GLY A 118 2.45 12.86 -8.18
C GLY A 118 1.93 11.45 -7.97
N GLY A 119 0.89 11.06 -8.71
CA GLY A 119 0.35 9.70 -8.69
C GLY A 119 1.36 8.67 -9.14
N ALA A 120 2.06 8.92 -10.25
CA ALA A 120 3.11 8.03 -10.76
C ALA A 120 4.27 7.85 -9.77
N ALA A 121 4.67 8.93 -9.08
CA ALA A 121 5.71 8.85 -8.05
C ALA A 121 5.28 8.00 -6.85
N VAL A 122 4.05 8.18 -6.35
CA VAL A 122 3.50 7.38 -5.25
C VAL A 122 3.39 5.91 -5.64
N LEU A 123 2.84 5.63 -6.84
CA LEU A 123 2.73 4.27 -7.37
C LEU A 123 4.10 3.62 -7.56
N GLY A 124 5.07 4.35 -8.12
CA GLY A 124 6.44 3.88 -8.28
C GLY A 124 7.12 3.57 -6.95
N PHE A 125 6.95 4.44 -5.95
CA PHE A 125 7.47 4.19 -4.60
C PHE A 125 6.80 2.97 -3.96
N ALA A 126 5.46 2.86 -4.02
CA ALA A 126 4.72 1.71 -3.49
C ALA A 126 5.18 0.40 -4.15
N ALA A 127 5.33 0.39 -5.48
CA ALA A 127 5.85 -0.75 -6.23
C ALA A 127 7.28 -1.10 -5.80
N SER A 128 8.16 -0.10 -5.63
CA SER A 128 9.53 -0.34 -5.12
C SER A 128 9.54 -0.96 -3.73
N ARG A 129 8.59 -0.54 -2.86
CA ARG A 129 8.46 -1.04 -1.50
C ARG A 129 7.94 -2.47 -1.51
N PHE A 130 6.98 -2.79 -2.37
CA PHE A 130 6.46 -4.14 -2.53
C PHE A 130 7.55 -5.10 -3.06
N ALA A 131 8.29 -4.68 -4.08
CA ALA A 131 9.42 -5.45 -4.61
C ALA A 131 10.48 -5.74 -3.54
N LYS A 132 10.79 -4.75 -2.68
CA LYS A 132 11.73 -4.95 -1.56
C LYS A 132 11.15 -5.84 -0.45
N ALA A 133 9.87 -5.72 -0.12
CA ALA A 133 9.21 -6.49 0.92
C ALA A 133 9.04 -7.97 0.53
N GLY A 134 8.76 -8.26 -0.75
CA GLY A 134 8.64 -9.63 -1.26
C GLY A 134 9.92 -10.46 -1.17
N THR A 135 11.09 -9.83 -1.05
CA THR A 135 12.38 -10.53 -0.85
C THR A 135 12.64 -10.96 0.60
N SER A 136 11.90 -10.43 1.58
CA SER A 136 12.14 -10.70 3.01
C SER A 136 11.31 -11.85 3.61
N GLY A 137 10.57 -12.60 2.80
CA GLY A 137 9.62 -13.63 3.25
C GLY A 137 10.03 -15.08 3.03
N SER A 138 11.33 -15.41 2.98
CA SER A 138 11.78 -16.80 2.79
C SER A 138 12.92 -17.21 3.73
N THR A 139 12.82 -16.87 5.01
CA THR A 139 13.47 -17.71 6.03
C THR A 139 12.43 -18.71 6.48
N SER A 140 12.29 -19.78 5.68
CA SER A 140 11.68 -21.00 6.18
C SER A 140 12.51 -21.42 7.39
N THR A 141 11.93 -21.29 8.58
CA THR A 141 12.47 -21.82 9.82
C THR A 141 12.48 -23.34 9.66
N ALA A 142 13.52 -23.87 9.02
CA ALA A 142 13.81 -25.28 9.02
C ALA A 142 13.94 -25.67 10.49
N SER A 143 12.92 -26.35 11.02
CA SER A 143 12.92 -26.91 12.36
C SER A 143 14.10 -27.88 12.43
N GLN A 144 15.23 -27.40 12.94
CA GLN A 144 16.39 -28.22 13.17
C GLN A 144 16.10 -29.06 14.43
N PRO A 145 16.05 -30.40 14.33
CA PRO A 145 15.87 -31.24 15.50
C PRO A 145 17.11 -31.07 16.38
N ALA A 146 16.90 -30.58 17.61
CA ALA A 146 17.98 -30.36 18.58
C ALA A 146 18.66 -31.70 18.93
N ALA A 147 19.78 -31.99 18.29
CA ALA A 147 20.69 -33.03 18.73
C ALA A 147 21.34 -32.60 20.06
N ARG A 148 20.95 -33.26 21.15
CA ARG A 148 21.52 -33.08 22.50
C ARG A 148 23.02 -33.45 22.49
N PRO A 149 23.95 -32.58 22.92
CA PRO A 149 25.28 -33.03 23.31
C PRO A 149 25.22 -33.61 24.73
N ALA A 150 25.80 -34.80 24.89
CA ALA A 150 25.90 -35.52 26.15
C ALA A 150 26.83 -34.80 27.15
N THR A 151 26.34 -34.70 28.39
CA THR A 151 26.96 -34.10 29.56
C THR A 151 28.23 -34.84 30.01
N ALA A 152 29.31 -34.11 30.29
CA ALA A 152 30.37 -34.55 31.20
C ALA A 152 30.41 -33.58 32.40
N ALA A 153 30.04 -34.08 33.59
CA ALA A 153 30.18 -33.39 34.88
C ALA A 153 31.43 -33.91 35.62
N PRO A 154 32.00 -33.14 36.57
CA PRO A 154 31.60 -33.38 37.96
C PRO A 154 31.54 -32.16 38.91
N ALA A 155 30.54 -32.25 39.78
CA ALA A 155 30.47 -31.94 41.22
C ALA A 155 30.92 -30.59 41.82
N ARG A 156 29.95 -29.86 42.38
CA ARG A 156 29.98 -29.41 43.79
C ARG A 156 28.57 -29.23 44.35
N PRO A 157 28.22 -29.79 45.53
CA PRO A 157 26.91 -29.61 46.14
C PRO A 157 26.91 -28.35 47.03
N ALA A 158 25.92 -27.49 46.84
CA ALA A 158 25.47 -26.54 47.86
C ALA A 158 23.99 -26.26 47.60
N ASP A 159 23.15 -26.95 48.37
CA ASP A 159 21.73 -26.68 48.57
C ASP A 159 21.48 -25.21 48.93
N PHE A 160 20.66 -24.52 48.15
CA PHE A 160 19.74 -23.51 48.67
C PHE A 160 18.43 -23.53 47.84
N PRO A 161 17.26 -23.46 48.51
CA PRO A 161 15.96 -23.71 47.89
C PRO A 161 15.49 -22.57 46.98
N THR A 162 14.76 -22.98 45.95
CA THR A 162 14.00 -22.18 44.98
C THR A 162 13.11 -21.13 45.62
N GLN A 163 13.24 -19.88 45.19
CA GLN A 163 12.13 -18.93 45.24
C GLN A 163 11.80 -18.51 43.82
N SER A 164 10.84 -19.23 43.23
CA SER A 164 10.09 -18.85 42.05
C SER A 164 9.40 -17.52 42.35
N ALA A 165 9.86 -16.44 41.73
CA ALA A 165 9.15 -15.17 41.79
C ALA A 165 7.83 -15.31 41.04
N SER A 166 6.77 -15.18 41.84
CA SER A 166 5.36 -15.24 41.50
C SER A 166 4.97 -14.22 40.43
N THR A 167 4.08 -14.64 39.54
CA THR A 167 3.30 -13.82 38.61
C THR A 167 2.37 -12.84 39.37
N PRO A 168 1.86 -11.79 38.71
CA PRO A 168 0.44 -11.85 38.37
C PRO A 168 0.21 -11.40 36.92
N ALA A 169 -0.37 -12.23 36.06
CA ALA A 169 -1.78 -12.64 36.03
C ALA A 169 -2.69 -11.46 35.64
N ALA A 170 -3.19 -11.60 34.42
CA ALA A 170 -4.11 -10.72 33.70
C ALA A 170 -5.25 -10.16 34.57
N ALA A 171 -5.39 -8.83 34.52
CA ALA A 171 -6.62 -8.15 34.88
C ALA A 171 -7.72 -8.56 33.88
N THR A 172 -8.68 -9.35 34.35
CA THR A 172 -9.93 -9.63 33.65
C THR A 172 -10.99 -8.66 34.19
N PRO A 173 -11.71 -7.90 33.35
CA PRO A 173 -12.81 -7.07 33.80
C PRO A 173 -14.07 -7.93 33.98
N ALA A 174 -14.66 -7.92 35.17
CA ALA A 174 -15.99 -8.46 35.43
C ALA A 174 -16.90 -7.37 36.02
N THR A 175 -17.75 -6.87 35.14
CA THR A 175 -19.13 -6.32 35.22
C THR A 175 -19.80 -6.13 36.60
N PRO A 176 -20.58 -5.04 36.80
CA PRO A 176 -20.95 -4.52 38.11
C PRO A 176 -22.19 -5.21 38.72
N ALA A 177 -22.24 -5.27 40.05
CA ALA A 177 -23.44 -5.60 40.81
C ALA A 177 -23.77 -4.46 41.77
N TYR A 178 -24.95 -3.88 41.54
CA TYR A 178 -25.58 -2.80 42.28
C TYR A 178 -25.86 -3.23 43.72
N HIS A 179 -25.31 -2.53 44.72
CA HIS A 179 -25.77 -2.66 46.10
C HIS A 179 -26.31 -1.31 46.60
N ARG A 180 -27.65 -1.31 46.67
CA ARG A 180 -28.58 -0.45 47.40
C ARG A 180 -27.97 0.17 48.66
N GLN A 181 -27.83 1.50 48.69
CA GLN A 181 -27.68 2.27 49.94
C GLN A 181 -29.07 2.54 50.51
N GLU A 182 -29.29 2.09 51.73
CA GLU A 182 -30.41 2.54 52.56
C GLU A 182 -30.10 3.94 53.14
N PRO A 183 -31.10 4.80 53.35
CA PRO A 183 -30.90 6.11 53.96
C PRO A 183 -31.02 6.03 55.49
N GLU A 184 -29.94 6.37 56.20
CA GLU A 184 -29.95 6.86 57.58
C GLU A 184 -29.21 8.21 57.53
N ASP A 185 -29.60 9.31 58.16
CA ASP A 185 -30.60 9.65 59.17
C ASP A 185 -30.76 11.19 59.09
N PHE A 186 -31.89 11.75 59.57
CA PHE A 186 -32.12 13.08 60.17
C PHE A 186 -33.62 13.45 60.16
#